data_AF-A0A4V3JP24-F1
#
_entry.id   AF-A0A4V3JP24-F1
#
_cell.length_a   1.000
_cell.length_b   1.000
_cell.length_c   1.000
_cell.angle_alpha   90.00
_cell.angle_beta   90.00
_cell.angle_gamma   90.00
#
_symmetry.space_group_name_H-M   'P 1'
#
loop_
_entity.id
_entity.type
_entity.pdbx_description
1 polymer ?
#
loop_
_entity_poly.entity_id
_entity_poly.type
_entity_poly.pdbx_seq_one_letter_code
_entity_poly.pdbx_strand_id
1 'polypeptide(L)'
;MKIQLFVLFSFLSLSVACDDLGRSILKNYNKKYETDGQVLGSKPLFIGADSGRKQVAISLQEVVKVKEPTDIQFPPGDTPFLFALEKSGNMILFHREKKTSRVLAKFPVITDSEEGLLGLTFHPQFPKQPKLYTNYVNAINNKDVTIVSEWVVENPTNYENMKLVNERVLLQVEQPYPNHNGGQLAFGLDGHLYIGLGDGGWRADPKNNGQNPNTLLGSILRISVTPDSKSKKPYSIPSDNPFVGKVGFAPETFAYGIRNPWRMSFSPDGRLLVADVGQDAYEEVDIILSGKNYGWNQTEGFHCFTDGCNTALYEPPFYEYGRDEGQSITGGYVYTGSAIPELKGMYVFGDFIQGKIWAIPVPKPGDNTKVTETITLGKWNLLIPTFGRDNDGEIFVADYQSGTIYKMVKP
;
A
#
# COMPACT_ATOMS: atom_id res chain seq x y z
N MET A 1 -43.61 -15.90 -4.28
CA MET A 1 -43.64 -16.62 -5.56
C MET A 1 -42.20 -16.70 -6.06
N LYS A 2 -41.60 -17.90 -6.04
CA LYS A 2 -40.19 -18.17 -6.39
C LYS A 2 -40.00 -18.04 -7.89
N ILE A 3 -38.90 -17.44 -8.35
CA ILE A 3 -38.39 -17.62 -9.71
C ILE A 3 -36.95 -18.12 -9.58
N GLN A 4 -36.77 -19.42 -9.78
CA GLN A 4 -35.46 -20.05 -10.00
C GLN A 4 -35.08 -19.81 -11.47
N LEU A 5 -33.88 -19.30 -11.72
CA LEU A 5 -33.27 -19.28 -13.04
C LEU A 5 -32.20 -20.38 -13.10
N PHE A 6 -32.53 -21.49 -13.76
CA PHE A 6 -31.55 -22.50 -14.16
C PHE A 6 -30.96 -22.06 -15.51
N VAL A 7 -29.65 -21.93 -15.60
CA VAL A 7 -28.94 -21.83 -16.88
C VAL A 7 -27.93 -22.96 -16.96
N LEU A 8 -28.20 -23.93 -17.84
CA LEU A 8 -27.22 -24.89 -18.32
C LEU A 8 -26.22 -24.13 -19.19
N PHE A 9 -24.93 -24.21 -18.87
CA PHE A 9 -23.88 -23.67 -19.73
C PHE A 9 -22.87 -24.76 -20.09
N SER A 10 -22.66 -24.92 -21.39
CA SER A 10 -21.62 -25.72 -21.99
C SER A 10 -20.24 -25.18 -21.61
N PHE A 11 -19.44 -26.02 -20.96
CA PHE A 11 -18.07 -25.77 -20.56
C PHE A 11 -17.16 -25.64 -21.79
N LEU A 12 -16.86 -24.41 -22.25
CA LEU A 12 -15.53 -24.04 -22.80
C LEU A 12 -15.39 -22.53 -23.16
N SER A 13 -16.45 -21.71 -23.10
CA SER A 13 -16.41 -20.28 -23.47
C SER A 13 -16.80 -19.28 -22.35
N LEU A 14 -17.02 -19.74 -21.11
CA LEU A 14 -17.53 -18.89 -20.02
C LEU A 14 -16.48 -18.04 -19.30
N SER A 15 -15.21 -18.45 -19.28
CA SER A 15 -14.21 -17.75 -18.44
C SER A 15 -13.90 -16.34 -18.94
N VAL A 16 -13.69 -16.18 -20.25
CA VAL A 16 -13.40 -14.87 -20.86
C VAL A 16 -14.57 -13.89 -20.71
N ALA A 17 -15.81 -14.37 -20.94
CA ALA A 17 -17.00 -13.55 -20.76
C ALA A 17 -17.24 -13.14 -19.29
N CYS A 18 -16.83 -13.96 -18.33
CA CYS A 18 -16.95 -13.65 -16.90
C CYS A 18 -15.87 -12.64 -16.45
N ASP A 19 -14.65 -12.74 -16.99
CA ASP A 19 -13.56 -11.79 -16.74
C ASP A 19 -13.87 -10.39 -17.30
N ASP A 20 -14.34 -10.32 -18.55
CA ASP A 20 -14.73 -9.06 -19.19
C ASP A 20 -15.92 -8.41 -18.46
N LEU A 21 -16.86 -9.22 -17.97
CA LEU A 21 -17.98 -8.75 -17.17
C LEU A 21 -17.50 -8.24 -15.79
N GLY A 22 -16.59 -8.94 -15.11
CA GLY A 22 -16.01 -8.51 -13.84
C GLY A 22 -15.25 -7.18 -13.96
N ARG A 23 -14.40 -7.06 -14.99
CA ARG A 23 -13.73 -5.78 -15.32
C ARG A 23 -14.75 -4.68 -15.61
N SER A 24 -15.76 -4.96 -16.44
CA SER A 24 -16.80 -3.99 -16.79
C SER A 24 -17.58 -3.53 -15.55
N ILE A 25 -17.89 -4.44 -14.62
CA ILE A 25 -18.56 -4.09 -13.37
C ILE A 25 -17.67 -3.16 -12.55
N LEU A 26 -16.39 -3.46 -12.31
CA LEU A 26 -15.53 -2.55 -11.52
C LEU A 26 -15.37 -1.18 -12.17
N LYS A 27 -15.20 -1.12 -13.49
CA LYS A 27 -15.11 0.17 -14.22
C LYS A 27 -16.38 1.01 -14.08
N ASN A 28 -17.54 0.35 -14.09
CA ASN A 28 -18.84 1.02 -13.99
C ASN A 28 -19.29 1.24 -12.53
N TYR A 29 -18.77 0.46 -11.58
CA TYR A 29 -18.99 0.61 -10.14
C TYR A 29 -17.99 1.61 -9.56
N ASN A 30 -17.86 2.77 -10.21
CA ASN A 30 -17.19 3.93 -9.64
C ASN A 30 -18.08 4.50 -8.54
N LYS A 31 -18.09 3.86 -7.37
CA LYS A 31 -18.67 4.47 -6.17
C LYS A 31 -17.83 5.71 -5.90
N LYS A 32 -18.39 6.90 -6.17
CA LYS A 32 -17.77 8.15 -5.79
C LYS A 32 -17.66 8.12 -4.26
N TYR A 33 -16.45 7.92 -3.74
CA TYR A 33 -16.25 7.94 -2.30
C TYR A 33 -16.45 9.38 -1.84
N GLU A 34 -17.55 9.61 -1.14
CA GLU A 34 -17.86 10.89 -0.53
C GLU A 34 -18.10 10.68 0.95
N THR A 35 -17.49 11.55 1.76
CA THR A 35 -17.79 11.62 3.18
C THR A 35 -19.02 12.52 3.39
N ASP A 36 -19.87 12.16 4.34
CA ASP A 36 -21.03 12.98 4.71
C ASP A 36 -20.58 14.13 5.63
N GLY A 37 -20.44 15.35 5.08
CA GLY A 37 -20.23 16.57 5.87
C GLY A 37 -18.85 17.23 5.76
N GLN A 38 -18.73 18.48 6.24
CA GLN A 38 -17.44 19.16 6.36
C GLN A 38 -16.61 18.53 7.48
N VAL A 39 -15.27 18.57 7.38
CA VAL A 39 -14.35 18.24 8.48
C VAL A 39 -14.71 19.13 9.67
N LEU A 40 -15.42 18.58 10.66
CA LEU A 40 -15.82 19.30 11.87
C LEU A 40 -14.60 19.43 12.80
N GLY A 41 -13.72 20.37 12.46
CA GLY A 41 -12.62 20.82 13.31
C GLY A 41 -11.38 19.94 13.30
N SER A 42 -10.29 20.49 13.87
CA SER A 42 -9.02 19.81 14.06
C SER A 42 -9.04 18.73 15.15
N LYS A 43 -10.14 18.59 15.90
CA LYS A 43 -10.22 17.76 17.10
C LYS A 43 -10.76 16.35 16.81
N PRO A 44 -10.23 15.31 17.48
CA PRO A 44 -10.63 13.93 17.25
C PRO A 44 -12.00 13.61 17.85
N LEU A 45 -12.79 12.80 17.15
CA LEU A 45 -13.98 12.13 17.71
C LEU A 45 -13.63 10.71 18.16
N PHE A 46 -14.21 10.24 19.26
CA PHE A 46 -14.06 8.87 19.76
C PHE A 46 -15.43 8.21 19.87
N ILE A 47 -15.74 7.28 18.96
CA ILE A 47 -17.08 6.69 18.81
C ILE A 47 -17.04 5.17 18.73
N GLY A 48 -18.14 4.50 19.05
CA GLY A 48 -18.23 3.03 19.03
C GLY A 48 -17.21 2.41 19.99
N ALA A 49 -16.50 1.37 19.54
CA ALA A 49 -15.44 0.70 20.31
C ALA A 49 -14.35 1.67 20.80
N ASP A 50 -14.07 2.75 20.06
CA ASP A 50 -13.02 3.71 20.40
C ASP A 50 -13.34 4.55 21.64
N SER A 51 -14.62 4.67 22.02
CA SER A 51 -15.03 5.39 23.23
C SER A 51 -14.52 4.73 24.53
N GLY A 52 -14.28 3.41 24.50
CA GLY A 52 -13.79 2.63 25.65
C GLY A 52 -12.29 2.31 25.60
N ARG A 53 -11.58 2.70 24.53
CA ARG A 53 -10.15 2.43 24.35
C ARG A 53 -9.28 3.46 25.06
N LYS A 54 -8.01 3.14 25.24
CA LYS A 54 -6.99 4.14 25.57
C LYS A 54 -6.93 5.17 24.45
N GLN A 55 -7.07 6.44 24.81
CA GLN A 55 -7.09 7.56 23.87
C GLN A 55 -5.76 8.33 23.95
N VAL A 56 -5.18 8.61 22.79
CA VAL A 56 -4.12 9.61 22.65
C VAL A 56 -4.62 10.63 21.64
N ALA A 57 -5.20 11.72 22.14
CA ALA A 57 -5.74 12.75 21.28
C ALA A 57 -4.63 13.43 20.47
N ILE A 58 -4.88 13.61 19.18
CA ILE A 58 -4.04 14.37 18.24
C ILE A 58 -4.89 15.44 17.54
N SER A 59 -4.24 16.44 16.96
CA SER A 59 -4.85 17.38 16.00
C SER A 59 -4.29 17.13 14.60
N LEU A 60 -5.07 17.46 13.57
CA LEU A 60 -4.63 17.43 12.16
C LEU A 60 -4.40 18.86 11.66
N GLN A 61 -3.15 19.19 11.34
CA GLN A 61 -2.75 20.50 10.82
C GLN A 61 -2.60 20.45 9.30
N GLU A 62 -3.34 21.27 8.57
CA GLU A 62 -3.26 21.34 7.10
C GLU A 62 -1.86 21.78 6.62
N VAL A 63 -1.34 21.08 5.59
CA VAL A 63 -0.01 21.30 5.01
C VAL A 63 -0.11 21.75 3.56
N VAL A 64 -0.77 20.97 2.72
CA VAL A 64 -0.91 21.19 1.27
C VAL A 64 -2.17 20.51 0.75
N LYS A 65 -2.69 20.95 -0.40
CA LYS A 65 -3.73 20.24 -1.15
C LYS A 65 -3.20 19.74 -2.48
N VAL A 66 -3.51 18.50 -2.80
CA VAL A 66 -3.29 17.85 -4.10
C VAL A 66 -4.62 17.22 -4.55
N LYS A 67 -4.64 16.43 -5.61
CA LYS A 67 -5.84 15.72 -6.07
C LYS A 67 -5.69 14.22 -5.87
N GLU A 68 -6.69 13.59 -5.23
CA GLU A 68 -6.75 12.13 -5.05
C GLU A 68 -5.38 11.54 -4.64
N PRO A 69 -4.82 11.98 -3.49
CA PRO A 69 -3.49 11.61 -3.05
C PRO A 69 -3.33 10.10 -2.91
N THR A 70 -2.26 9.56 -3.49
CA THR A 70 -1.94 8.13 -3.45
C THR A 70 -0.61 7.82 -2.80
N ASP A 71 0.26 8.79 -2.53
CA ASP A 71 1.47 8.57 -1.73
C ASP A 71 2.00 9.91 -1.19
N ILE A 72 2.69 9.86 -0.05
CA ILE A 72 3.39 10.99 0.56
C ILE A 72 4.81 10.53 0.92
N GLN A 73 5.82 11.12 0.30
CA GLN A 73 7.22 10.77 0.52
C GLN A 73 8.08 11.99 0.83
N PHE A 74 9.10 11.77 1.65
CA PHE A 74 10.10 12.77 1.99
C PHE A 74 11.47 12.32 1.48
N PRO A 75 12.21 13.17 0.75
CA PRO A 75 13.56 12.83 0.34
C PRO A 75 14.44 12.61 1.57
N PRO A 76 15.37 11.64 1.58
CA PRO A 76 16.32 11.48 2.66
C PRO A 76 17.13 12.77 2.91
N GLY A 77 17.25 13.15 4.19
CA GLY A 77 17.99 14.34 4.63
C GLY A 77 17.11 15.49 5.14
N ASP A 78 17.73 16.55 5.63
CA ASP A 78 16.99 17.70 6.14
C ASP A 78 16.55 18.60 4.97
N THR A 79 15.25 18.63 4.70
CA THR A 79 14.68 19.35 3.57
C THR A 79 13.26 19.84 3.87
N PRO A 80 12.90 21.07 3.43
CA PRO A 80 11.54 21.56 3.58
C PRO A 80 10.58 20.95 2.55
N PHE A 81 11.05 20.06 1.66
CA PHE A 81 10.26 19.53 0.56
C PHE A 81 9.53 18.22 0.92
N LEU A 82 8.31 18.11 0.40
CA LEU A 82 7.45 16.93 0.43
C LEU A 82 7.09 16.55 -1.02
N PHE A 83 7.03 15.25 -1.30
CA PHE A 83 6.55 14.71 -2.56
C PHE A 83 5.19 14.07 -2.32
N ALA A 84 4.21 14.39 -3.17
CA ALA A 84 2.89 13.78 -3.14
C ALA A 84 2.56 13.24 -4.52
N LEU A 85 1.93 12.07 -4.59
CA LEU A 85 1.41 11.52 -5.83
C LEU A 85 -0.09 11.79 -5.92
N GLU A 86 -0.54 12.18 -7.12
CA GLU A 86 -1.95 12.22 -7.48
C GLU A 86 -2.28 10.97 -8.30
N LYS A 87 -3.39 10.29 -8.00
CA LYS A 87 -3.85 9.10 -8.74
C LYS A 87 -3.80 9.30 -10.26
N SER A 88 -4.17 10.49 -10.72
CA SER A 88 -4.17 10.92 -12.13
C SER A 88 -2.80 11.02 -12.83
N GLY A 89 -1.72 10.67 -12.13
CA GLY A 89 -0.38 10.57 -12.71
C GLY A 89 0.51 11.78 -12.48
N ASN A 90 0.13 12.74 -11.64
CA ASN A 90 1.02 13.85 -11.30
C ASN A 90 1.86 13.51 -10.07
N MET A 91 3.16 13.77 -10.16
CA MET A 91 4.04 13.85 -8.99
C MET A 91 4.20 15.32 -8.61
N ILE A 92 3.71 15.69 -7.44
CA ILE A 92 3.73 17.06 -6.90
C ILE A 92 4.93 17.21 -5.98
N LEU A 93 5.71 18.26 -6.21
CA LEU A 93 6.77 18.72 -5.31
C LEU A 93 6.28 19.95 -4.56
N PHE A 94 6.26 19.89 -3.23
CA PHE A 94 5.77 20.95 -2.36
C PHE A 94 6.85 21.44 -1.39
N HIS A 95 7.02 22.75 -1.29
CA HIS A 95 7.89 23.40 -0.31
C HIS A 95 7.08 23.81 0.92
N ARG A 96 7.28 23.14 2.06
CA ARG A 96 6.46 23.29 3.27
C ARG A 96 6.48 24.69 3.88
N GLU A 97 7.65 25.33 3.91
CA GLU A 97 7.82 26.67 4.49
C GLU A 97 7.26 27.79 3.60
N LYS A 98 7.59 27.77 2.30
CA LYS A 98 7.11 28.77 1.32
C LYS A 98 5.67 28.55 0.89
N LYS A 99 5.11 27.36 1.18
CA LYS A 99 3.77 26.91 0.76
C LYS A 99 3.56 27.00 -0.75
N THR A 100 4.58 26.62 -1.52
CA THR A 100 4.54 26.58 -2.99
C THR A 100 4.61 25.15 -3.48
N SER A 101 3.88 24.82 -4.55
CA SER A 101 3.89 23.51 -5.20
C SER A 101 4.11 23.63 -6.70
N ARG A 102 4.70 22.59 -7.29
CA ARG A 102 4.72 22.40 -8.74
C ARG A 102 4.54 20.93 -9.10
N VAL A 103 4.04 20.67 -10.31
CA VAL A 103 4.10 19.34 -10.91
C VAL A 103 5.56 19.08 -11.32
N LEU A 104 6.20 18.10 -10.69
CA LEU A 104 7.57 17.68 -11.00
C LEU A 104 7.61 16.81 -12.26
N ALA A 105 6.69 15.86 -12.35
CA ALA A 105 6.59 14.91 -13.45
C ALA A 105 5.14 14.46 -13.65
N LYS A 106 4.82 14.02 -14.87
CA LYS A 106 3.53 13.44 -15.22
C LYS A 106 3.74 12.08 -15.87
N PHE A 107 2.98 11.09 -15.40
CA PHE A 107 3.09 9.69 -15.79
C PHE A 107 1.88 9.29 -16.66
N PRO A 108 2.06 8.44 -17.68
CA PRO A 108 0.96 7.88 -18.43
C PRO A 108 0.30 6.78 -17.59
N VAL A 109 -0.85 7.11 -17.01
CA VAL A 109 -1.58 6.18 -16.14
C VAL A 109 -3.02 5.98 -16.61
N ILE A 110 -3.56 4.82 -16.29
CA ILE A 110 -5.01 4.57 -16.23
C ILE A 110 -5.47 4.70 -14.78
N THR A 111 -6.75 4.99 -14.56
CA THR A 111 -7.26 5.41 -13.24
C THR A 111 -8.55 4.71 -12.82
N ASP A 112 -8.88 3.57 -13.46
CA ASP A 112 -10.10 2.83 -13.11
C ASP A 112 -9.94 2.22 -11.72
N SER A 113 -10.98 2.30 -10.87
CA SER A 113 -10.99 1.72 -9.51
C SER A 113 -9.75 2.07 -8.67
N GLU A 114 -8.77 1.18 -8.49
CA GLU A 114 -7.57 1.40 -7.65
C GLU A 114 -6.32 1.76 -8.46
N GLU A 115 -6.42 1.77 -9.79
CA GLU A 115 -5.30 2.07 -10.69
C GLU A 115 -4.86 3.54 -10.62
N GLY A 116 -3.62 3.80 -10.99
CA GLY A 116 -3.09 5.15 -11.06
C GLY A 116 -1.58 5.20 -10.90
N LEU A 117 -1.06 6.36 -10.48
CA LEU A 117 0.27 6.47 -9.91
C LEU A 117 0.18 6.17 -8.41
N LEU A 118 0.76 5.07 -7.94
CA LEU A 118 0.41 4.46 -6.65
C LEU A 118 1.52 4.50 -5.61
N GLY A 119 2.79 4.45 -6.03
CA GLY A 119 3.91 4.41 -5.09
C GLY A 119 5.14 5.16 -5.58
N LEU A 120 5.87 5.72 -4.62
CA LEU A 120 7.15 6.39 -4.78
C LEU A 120 8.09 5.94 -3.65
N THR A 121 9.36 5.70 -3.97
CA THR A 121 10.42 5.64 -2.96
C THR A 121 11.70 6.24 -3.51
N PHE A 122 12.51 6.84 -2.66
CA PHE A 122 13.86 7.29 -3.01
C PHE A 122 14.84 6.13 -2.90
N HIS A 123 15.93 6.19 -3.67
CA HIS A 123 17.09 5.37 -3.37
C HIS A 123 17.60 5.70 -1.95
N PRO A 124 18.02 4.73 -1.11
CA PRO A 124 18.42 4.99 0.28
C PRO A 124 19.58 5.99 0.43
N GLN A 125 20.42 6.09 -0.60
CA GLN A 125 21.54 7.03 -0.68
C GLN A 125 21.22 8.33 -1.45
N PHE A 126 19.95 8.63 -1.73
CA PHE A 126 19.57 9.93 -2.31
C PHE A 126 20.02 11.08 -1.37
N PRO A 127 20.55 12.20 -1.89
CA PRO A 127 20.73 12.56 -3.31
C PRO A 127 22.05 12.07 -3.94
N LYS A 128 22.95 11.40 -3.18
CA LYS A 128 24.24 10.91 -3.71
C LYS A 128 24.06 9.87 -4.81
N GLN A 129 23.04 9.03 -4.67
CA GLN A 129 22.50 8.22 -5.75
C GLN A 129 21.21 8.91 -6.21
N PRO A 130 21.25 9.72 -7.27
CA PRO A 130 20.14 10.58 -7.66
C PRO A 130 19.08 9.77 -8.40
N LYS A 131 18.44 8.85 -7.69
CA LYS A 131 17.45 7.93 -8.22
C LYS A 131 16.23 7.86 -7.31
N LEU A 132 15.07 7.72 -7.95
CA LEU A 132 13.82 7.37 -7.29
C LEU A 132 13.11 6.28 -8.08
N TYR A 133 12.12 5.66 -7.46
CA TYR A 133 11.39 4.52 -8.01
C TYR A 133 9.90 4.77 -7.91
N THR A 134 9.16 4.42 -8.95
CA THR A 134 7.71 4.61 -9.03
C THR A 134 7.02 3.30 -9.33
N ASN A 135 5.80 3.14 -8.80
CA ASN A 135 4.86 2.09 -9.16
C ASN A 135 3.57 2.74 -9.69
N TYR A 136 3.19 2.42 -10.91
CA TYR A 136 1.99 2.95 -11.54
C TYR A 136 1.37 1.93 -12.50
N VAL A 137 0.09 2.12 -12.84
CA VAL A 137 -0.63 1.27 -13.78
C VAL A 137 -0.87 2.01 -15.09
N ASN A 138 -0.56 1.36 -16.22
CA ASN A 138 -0.81 1.89 -17.57
C ASN A 138 -1.41 0.81 -18.48
N ALA A 139 -2.07 1.23 -19.55
CA ALA A 139 -2.54 0.33 -20.60
C ALA A 139 -1.42 0.04 -21.62
N ILE A 140 -1.00 -1.22 -21.71
CA ILE A 140 -0.04 -1.71 -22.72
C ILE A 140 -0.71 -2.82 -23.52
N ASN A 141 -0.80 -2.64 -24.85
CA ASN A 141 -1.43 -3.61 -25.74
C ASN A 141 -2.85 -4.04 -25.29
N ASN A 142 -3.66 -3.06 -24.86
CA ASN A 142 -5.01 -3.25 -24.32
C ASN A 142 -5.09 -4.09 -23.03
N LYS A 143 -3.99 -4.18 -22.28
CA LYS A 143 -3.94 -4.82 -20.96
C LYS A 143 -3.53 -3.80 -19.91
N ASP A 144 -4.15 -3.89 -18.75
CA ASP A 144 -3.78 -3.11 -17.58
C ASP A 144 -2.47 -3.71 -17.02
N VAL A 145 -1.43 -2.90 -16.85
CA VAL A 145 -0.09 -3.36 -16.46
C VAL A 145 0.47 -2.48 -15.36
N THR A 146 0.83 -3.10 -14.23
CA THR A 146 1.68 -2.48 -13.21
C THR A 146 3.10 -2.34 -13.74
N ILE A 147 3.63 -1.14 -13.65
CA ILE A 147 4.98 -0.77 -14.09
C ILE A 147 5.75 -0.26 -12.88
N VAL A 148 6.86 -0.93 -12.56
CA VAL A 148 7.82 -0.44 -11.58
C VAL A 148 9.02 0.10 -12.32
N SER A 149 9.33 1.39 -12.14
CA SER A 149 10.38 2.10 -12.88
C SER A 149 11.39 2.74 -11.94
N GLU A 150 12.65 2.76 -12.36
CA GLU A 150 13.70 3.62 -11.83
C GLU A 150 13.80 4.89 -12.67
N TRP A 151 13.99 6.04 -12.02
CA TRP A 151 14.20 7.33 -12.68
C TRP A 151 15.49 7.97 -12.18
N VAL A 152 16.24 8.60 -13.09
CA VAL A 152 17.33 9.48 -12.73
C VAL A 152 16.78 10.86 -12.39
N VAL A 153 17.28 11.45 -11.31
CA VAL A 153 16.90 12.79 -10.84
C VAL A 153 17.98 13.78 -11.25
N GLU A 154 17.68 14.62 -12.23
CA GLU A 154 18.54 15.76 -12.58
C GLU A 154 18.38 16.86 -11.52
N ASN A 155 19.49 17.51 -11.12
CA ASN A 155 19.53 18.52 -10.07
C ASN A 155 18.97 18.03 -8.72
N PRO A 156 19.47 16.90 -8.17
CA PRO A 156 18.85 16.22 -7.04
C PRO A 156 18.84 17.03 -5.73
N THR A 157 19.64 18.09 -5.63
CA THR A 157 19.70 19.01 -4.48
C THR A 157 19.11 20.39 -4.77
N ASN A 158 18.78 20.71 -6.03
CA ASN A 158 18.10 21.95 -6.41
C ASN A 158 16.65 21.63 -6.79
N TYR A 159 15.82 21.46 -5.77
CA TYR A 159 14.41 21.07 -5.88
C TYR A 159 13.58 21.96 -6.81
N GLU A 160 13.87 23.25 -6.92
CA GLU A 160 13.15 24.16 -7.82
C GLU A 160 13.40 23.82 -9.30
N ASN A 161 14.62 23.38 -9.64
CA ASN A 161 15.03 23.00 -11.00
C ASN A 161 15.15 21.48 -11.21
N MET A 162 14.68 20.68 -10.25
CA MET A 162 14.72 19.22 -10.29
C MET A 162 13.87 18.67 -11.43
N LYS A 163 14.34 17.63 -12.11
CA LYS A 163 13.61 16.92 -13.18
C LYS A 163 13.82 15.42 -13.09
N LEU A 164 12.82 14.65 -13.53
CA LEU A 164 12.96 13.21 -13.75
C LEU A 164 13.32 12.95 -15.21
N VAL A 165 14.35 12.15 -15.41
CA VAL A 165 14.90 11.80 -16.73
C VAL A 165 15.30 10.32 -16.74
N ASN A 166 15.55 9.79 -17.95
CA ASN A 166 16.11 8.44 -18.15
C ASN A 166 15.37 7.34 -17.39
N GLU A 167 14.10 7.13 -17.73
CA GLU A 167 13.34 6.00 -17.20
C GLU A 167 14.03 4.66 -17.54
N ARG A 168 14.12 3.80 -16.53
CA ARG A 168 14.38 2.38 -16.71
C ARG A 168 13.26 1.58 -16.06
N VAL A 169 12.41 0.97 -16.89
CA VAL A 169 11.40 0.03 -16.42
C VAL A 169 12.10 -1.19 -15.82
N LEU A 170 11.84 -1.47 -14.55
CA LEU A 170 12.37 -2.63 -13.84
C LEU A 170 11.44 -3.83 -14.00
N LEU A 171 10.14 -3.65 -13.76
CA LEU A 171 9.16 -4.72 -13.73
C LEU A 171 7.90 -4.31 -14.50
N GLN A 172 7.30 -5.25 -15.22
CA GLN A 172 5.95 -5.13 -15.78
C GLN A 172 5.15 -6.36 -15.37
N VAL A 173 3.98 -6.16 -14.78
CA VAL A 173 3.09 -7.24 -14.33
C VAL A 173 1.69 -6.94 -14.82
N GLU A 174 1.12 -7.85 -15.61
CA GLU A 174 -0.25 -7.75 -16.09
C GLU A 174 -1.25 -7.86 -14.93
N GLN A 175 -2.22 -6.95 -14.88
CA GLN A 175 -3.27 -6.90 -13.89
C GLN A 175 -4.58 -7.51 -14.45
N PRO A 176 -5.09 -8.60 -13.84
CA PRO A 176 -6.34 -9.24 -14.25
C PRO A 176 -7.59 -8.37 -14.05
N TYR A 177 -7.57 -7.43 -13.11
CA TYR A 177 -8.68 -6.51 -12.82
C TYR A 177 -8.13 -5.13 -12.37
N PRO A 178 -8.94 -4.06 -12.41
CA PRO A 178 -8.51 -2.71 -12.02
C PRO A 178 -8.45 -2.48 -10.50
N ASN A 179 -8.52 -3.55 -9.69
CA ASN A 179 -8.44 -3.50 -8.25
C ASN A 179 -7.42 -4.52 -7.73
N HIS A 180 -7.00 -4.36 -6.48
CA HIS A 180 -5.93 -5.11 -5.81
C HIS A 180 -4.56 -4.95 -6.48
N ASN A 181 -4.24 -3.73 -6.92
CA ASN A 181 -2.99 -3.46 -7.61
C ASN A 181 -1.81 -3.26 -6.65
N GLY A 182 -2.06 -3.16 -5.33
CA GLY A 182 -1.06 -2.77 -4.35
C GLY A 182 -0.54 -1.36 -4.66
N GLY A 183 0.78 -1.18 -4.62
CA GLY A 183 1.38 0.06 -5.13
C GLY A 183 2.58 0.55 -4.34
N GLN A 184 2.61 0.31 -3.03
CA GLN A 184 3.70 0.82 -2.19
C GLN A 184 5.05 0.22 -2.63
N LEU A 185 6.09 1.03 -2.51
CA LEU A 185 7.49 0.64 -2.67
C LEU A 185 8.25 1.00 -1.41
N ALA A 186 9.24 0.19 -1.03
CA ALA A 186 10.14 0.51 0.07
C ALA A 186 11.50 -0.15 -0.10
N PHE A 187 12.57 0.52 0.34
CA PHE A 187 13.87 -0.12 0.48
C PHE A 187 14.05 -0.70 1.88
N GLY A 188 14.50 -1.95 1.94
CA GLY A 188 14.92 -2.57 3.20
C GLY A 188 16.29 -2.08 3.66
N LEU A 189 16.65 -2.38 4.91
CA LEU A 189 17.99 -2.13 5.45
C LEU A 189 19.08 -2.93 4.73
N ASP A 190 18.68 -3.99 4.02
CA ASP A 190 19.53 -4.80 3.14
C ASP A 190 19.84 -4.14 1.80
N GLY A 191 19.27 -2.97 1.51
CA GLY A 191 19.49 -2.22 0.27
C GLY A 191 18.69 -2.73 -0.93
N HIS A 192 17.76 -3.67 -0.73
CA HIS A 192 16.89 -4.18 -1.79
C HIS A 192 15.57 -3.43 -1.85
N LEU A 193 14.98 -3.39 -3.05
CA LEU A 193 13.65 -2.83 -3.29
C LEU A 193 12.60 -3.90 -3.04
N TYR A 194 11.66 -3.59 -2.16
CA TYR A 194 10.48 -4.39 -1.88
C TYR A 194 9.27 -3.79 -2.62
N ILE A 195 8.47 -4.67 -3.23
CA ILE A 195 7.33 -4.31 -4.09
C ILE A 195 6.14 -5.13 -3.63
N GLY A 196 5.05 -4.47 -3.24
CA GLY A 196 3.79 -5.14 -2.88
C GLY A 196 2.86 -5.22 -4.08
N LEU A 197 2.43 -6.43 -4.43
CA LEU A 197 1.43 -6.69 -5.47
C LEU A 197 0.30 -7.51 -4.87
N GLY A 198 -0.93 -7.03 -5.00
CA GLY A 198 -2.11 -7.82 -4.64
C GLY A 198 -2.31 -8.99 -5.59
N ASP A 199 -3.31 -9.82 -5.29
CA ASP A 199 -3.72 -10.98 -6.09
C ASP A 199 -4.20 -10.60 -7.51
N GLY A 200 -4.28 -9.31 -7.82
CA GLY A 200 -4.68 -8.79 -9.12
C GLY A 200 -6.18 -8.74 -9.32
N GLY A 201 -6.95 -8.99 -8.27
CA GLY A 201 -8.31 -8.52 -8.14
C GLY A 201 -9.42 -9.53 -8.38
N TRP A 202 -10.61 -8.91 -8.33
CA TRP A 202 -11.94 -9.45 -8.07
C TRP A 202 -12.10 -10.20 -6.74
N ARG A 203 -13.36 -10.42 -6.36
CA ARG A 203 -13.73 -11.10 -5.12
C ARG A 203 -13.23 -12.54 -5.10
N ALA A 204 -12.67 -12.94 -3.96
CA ALA A 204 -12.25 -14.31 -3.64
C ALA A 204 -11.13 -14.88 -4.54
N ASP A 205 -10.34 -14.02 -5.19
CA ASP A 205 -9.18 -14.41 -6.01
C ASP A 205 -9.52 -15.47 -7.08
N PRO A 206 -10.30 -15.13 -8.12
CA PRO A 206 -10.72 -16.10 -9.13
C PRO A 206 -9.55 -16.67 -9.96
N LYS A 207 -8.37 -16.03 -9.90
CA LYS A 207 -7.15 -16.50 -10.55
C LYS A 207 -6.29 -17.36 -9.64
N ASN A 208 -6.67 -17.50 -8.37
CA ASN A 208 -5.93 -18.21 -7.34
C ASN A 208 -4.46 -17.75 -7.26
N ASN A 209 -4.23 -16.45 -7.48
CA ASN A 209 -2.91 -15.84 -7.49
C ASN A 209 -2.28 -15.81 -6.09
N GLY A 210 -3.07 -15.62 -5.03
CA GLY A 210 -2.59 -15.63 -3.65
C GLY A 210 -1.90 -16.94 -3.27
N GLN A 211 -2.38 -18.08 -3.77
CA GLN A 211 -1.78 -19.40 -3.53
C GLN A 211 -0.97 -19.94 -4.72
N ASN A 212 -0.69 -19.13 -5.74
CA ASN A 212 0.07 -19.54 -6.90
C ASN A 212 1.47 -18.92 -6.91
N PRO A 213 2.50 -19.63 -6.45
CA PRO A 213 3.85 -19.08 -6.37
C PRO A 213 4.54 -18.83 -7.72
N ASN A 214 3.95 -19.26 -8.85
CA ASN A 214 4.50 -19.01 -10.18
C ASN A 214 4.23 -17.59 -10.69
N THR A 215 3.25 -16.89 -10.11
CA THR A 215 2.95 -15.51 -10.45
C THR A 215 3.69 -14.55 -9.52
N LEU A 216 3.77 -13.29 -9.94
CA LEU A 216 4.24 -12.19 -9.08
C LEU A 216 3.10 -11.53 -8.29
N LEU A 217 1.86 -11.84 -8.64
CA LEU A 217 0.67 -11.35 -7.95
C LEU A 217 0.50 -12.06 -6.59
N GLY A 218 -0.22 -11.43 -5.68
CA GLY A 218 -0.49 -11.91 -4.32
C GLY A 218 0.77 -12.07 -3.47
N SER A 219 1.74 -11.18 -3.66
CA SER A 219 3.11 -11.35 -3.17
C SER A 219 3.78 -10.04 -2.74
N ILE A 220 4.73 -10.15 -1.80
CA ILE A 220 5.81 -9.18 -1.65
C ILE A 220 7.01 -9.68 -2.44
N LEU A 221 7.50 -8.86 -3.38
CA LEU A 221 8.71 -9.13 -4.14
C LEU A 221 9.91 -8.44 -3.49
N ARG A 222 11.11 -8.97 -3.71
CA ARG A 222 12.39 -8.37 -3.31
C ARG A 222 13.40 -8.47 -4.45
N ILE A 223 13.86 -7.33 -4.95
CA ILE A 223 14.82 -7.26 -6.06
C ILE A 223 16.01 -6.36 -5.73
N SER A 224 17.16 -6.63 -6.34
CA SER A 224 18.26 -5.67 -6.41
C SER A 224 18.10 -4.80 -7.64
N VAL A 225 18.12 -3.48 -7.46
CA VAL A 225 18.00 -2.49 -8.56
C VAL A 225 19.23 -2.45 -9.48
N THR A 226 20.24 -3.28 -9.22
CA THR A 226 21.40 -3.45 -10.10
C THR A 226 21.05 -4.37 -11.27
N PRO A 227 21.26 -3.96 -12.53
CA PRO A 227 20.98 -4.80 -13.70
C PRO A 227 21.77 -6.10 -13.69
N ASP A 228 21.14 -7.19 -14.11
CA ASP A 228 21.82 -8.46 -14.34
C ASP A 228 22.29 -8.55 -15.80
N SER A 229 23.60 -8.48 -16.00
CA SER A 229 24.23 -8.60 -17.32
C SER A 229 24.03 -9.98 -17.95
N LYS A 230 23.81 -11.04 -17.15
CA LYS A 230 23.65 -12.41 -17.66
C LYS A 230 22.24 -12.66 -18.19
N SER A 231 21.21 -12.37 -17.38
CA SER A 231 19.81 -12.51 -17.82
C SER A 231 19.32 -11.35 -18.68
N LYS A 232 20.11 -10.27 -18.80
CA LYS A 232 19.73 -9.00 -19.44
C LYS A 232 18.50 -8.34 -18.81
N LYS A 233 18.13 -8.74 -17.58
CA LYS A 233 17.09 -8.08 -16.80
C LYS A 233 17.59 -6.71 -16.32
N PRO A 234 16.71 -5.70 -16.23
CA PRO A 234 17.06 -4.36 -15.75
C PRO A 234 17.31 -4.30 -14.23
N TYR A 235 17.15 -5.43 -13.54
CA TYR A 235 17.40 -5.68 -12.12
C TYR A 235 18.03 -7.08 -11.96
N SER A 236 18.46 -7.41 -10.74
CA SER A 236 18.99 -8.72 -10.38
C SER A 236 18.22 -9.30 -9.19
N ILE A 237 18.26 -10.63 -9.05
CA ILE A 237 17.65 -11.33 -7.92
C ILE A 237 18.68 -11.47 -6.80
N PRO A 238 18.39 -11.03 -5.57
CA PRO A 238 19.23 -11.31 -4.42
C PRO A 238 19.41 -12.81 -4.23
N SER A 239 20.64 -13.28 -4.05
CA SER A 239 20.94 -14.72 -3.98
C SER A 239 20.34 -15.42 -2.76
N ASP A 240 19.99 -14.65 -1.74
CA ASP A 240 19.33 -15.07 -0.49
C ASP A 240 17.80 -14.97 -0.57
N ASN A 241 17.21 -14.65 -1.73
CA ASN A 241 15.76 -14.76 -1.90
C ASN A 241 15.29 -16.22 -1.68
N PRO A 242 14.17 -16.44 -0.99
CA PRO A 242 13.77 -17.75 -0.48
C PRO A 242 13.40 -18.77 -1.56
N PHE A 243 13.16 -18.32 -2.79
CA PHE A 243 12.71 -19.15 -3.90
C PHE A 243 13.66 -19.20 -5.09
N VAL A 244 14.88 -18.69 -4.97
CA VAL A 244 15.90 -18.82 -6.01
C VAL A 244 16.17 -20.30 -6.31
N GLY A 245 16.01 -20.68 -7.58
CA GLY A 245 16.23 -22.06 -8.04
C GLY A 245 15.14 -23.07 -7.65
N LYS A 246 14.06 -22.63 -7.00
CA LYS A 246 12.93 -23.51 -6.68
C LYS A 246 11.98 -23.60 -7.87
N VAL A 247 11.82 -24.80 -8.41
CA VAL A 247 10.86 -25.07 -9.50
C VAL A 247 9.46 -24.72 -9.01
N GLY A 248 8.70 -23.98 -9.83
CA GLY A 248 7.35 -23.58 -9.50
C GLY A 248 7.23 -22.25 -8.74
N PHE A 249 8.33 -21.53 -8.55
CA PHE A 249 8.33 -20.22 -7.88
C PHE A 249 9.01 -19.14 -8.73
N ALA A 250 8.44 -17.95 -8.71
CA ALA A 250 9.13 -16.76 -9.22
C ALA A 250 10.30 -16.39 -8.28
N PRO A 251 11.53 -16.23 -8.78
CA PRO A 251 12.70 -15.95 -7.95
C PRO A 251 12.68 -14.54 -7.31
N GLU A 252 11.84 -13.63 -7.82
CA GLU A 252 11.58 -12.31 -7.26
C GLU A 252 10.80 -12.37 -5.93
N THR A 253 10.02 -13.43 -5.70
CA THR A 253 9.11 -13.55 -4.57
C THR A 253 9.88 -13.63 -3.25
N PHE A 254 9.51 -12.77 -2.30
CA PHE A 254 10.00 -12.79 -0.91
C PHE A 254 8.98 -13.45 0.02
N ALA A 255 7.69 -13.16 -0.18
CA ALA A 255 6.56 -13.74 0.51
C ALA A 255 5.34 -13.76 -0.42
N TYR A 256 4.38 -14.65 -0.18
CA TYR A 256 3.16 -14.80 -0.98
C TYR A 256 1.95 -15.11 -0.10
N GLY A 257 0.75 -15.22 -0.68
CA GLY A 257 -0.48 -15.44 0.07
C GLY A 257 -1.08 -14.15 0.61
N ILE A 258 -0.95 -13.06 -0.14
CA ILE A 258 -1.41 -11.71 0.23
C ILE A 258 -2.51 -11.28 -0.72
N ARG A 259 -3.52 -10.55 -0.23
CA ARG A 259 -4.69 -10.14 -1.01
C ARG A 259 -4.49 -8.82 -1.75
N ASN A 260 -4.37 -7.73 -1.01
CA ASN A 260 -4.21 -6.37 -1.50
C ASN A 260 -3.34 -5.55 -0.51
N PRO A 261 -2.00 -5.70 -0.56
CA PRO A 261 -1.09 -5.02 0.35
C PRO A 261 -1.09 -3.51 0.05
N TRP A 262 -1.90 -2.75 0.79
CA TRP A 262 -2.19 -1.35 0.48
C TRP A 262 -1.02 -0.43 0.84
N ARG A 263 -0.53 -0.52 2.08
CA ARG A 263 0.71 0.14 2.51
C ARG A 263 1.64 -0.83 3.20
N MET A 264 2.93 -0.57 3.01
CA MET A 264 4.00 -1.24 3.70
C MET A 264 5.09 -0.27 4.11
N SER A 265 5.72 -0.54 5.25
CA SER A 265 6.83 0.26 5.74
C SER A 265 7.78 -0.58 6.58
N PHE A 266 9.06 -0.22 6.56
CA PHE A 266 10.03 -0.81 7.47
C PHE A 266 9.94 -0.14 8.84
N SER A 267 9.78 -0.98 9.86
CA SER A 267 10.00 -0.59 11.25
C SER A 267 11.49 -0.26 11.49
N PRO A 268 11.83 0.49 12.56
CA PRO A 268 13.21 0.92 12.80
C PRO A 268 14.22 -0.23 12.98
N ASP A 269 13.75 -1.42 13.38
CA ASP A 269 14.57 -2.62 13.51
C ASP A 269 14.71 -3.41 12.20
N GLY A 270 14.16 -2.92 11.10
CA GLY A 270 14.31 -3.50 9.77
C GLY A 270 13.26 -4.55 9.39
N ARG A 271 12.21 -4.74 10.20
CA ARG A 271 11.10 -5.64 9.83
C ARG A 271 10.08 -4.91 8.96
N LEU A 272 9.63 -5.59 7.89
CA LEU A 272 8.62 -5.08 6.98
C LEU A 272 7.23 -5.31 7.57
N LEU A 273 6.49 -4.22 7.80
CA LEU A 273 5.09 -4.25 8.20
C LEU A 273 4.22 -4.00 6.97
N VAL A 274 3.19 -4.81 6.76
CA VAL A 274 2.24 -4.69 5.64
C VAL A 274 0.83 -4.61 6.21
N ALA A 275 0.05 -3.65 5.75
CA ALA A 275 -1.40 -3.65 5.96
C ALA A 275 -2.07 -4.24 4.72
N ASP A 276 -2.76 -5.36 4.90
CA ASP A 276 -3.42 -6.10 3.84
C ASP A 276 -4.94 -5.92 3.93
N VAL A 277 -5.56 -5.49 2.84
CA VAL A 277 -7.01 -5.24 2.80
C VAL A 277 -7.74 -6.56 2.62
N GLY A 278 -8.64 -6.86 3.56
CA GLY A 278 -9.44 -8.08 3.56
C GLY A 278 -10.55 -8.12 2.49
N GLN A 279 -11.18 -9.28 2.39
CA GLN A 279 -12.27 -9.53 1.44
C GLN A 279 -13.63 -9.13 2.00
N ASP A 280 -14.05 -9.76 3.09
CA ASP A 280 -15.41 -9.70 3.59
C ASP A 280 -15.46 -9.45 5.11
N ALA A 281 -14.50 -9.96 5.91
CA ALA A 281 -14.64 -10.03 7.37
C ALA A 281 -13.57 -9.28 8.18
N TYR A 282 -12.30 -9.37 7.78
CA TYR A 282 -11.19 -8.88 8.62
C TYR A 282 -10.18 -8.10 7.80
N GLU A 283 -9.72 -6.99 8.36
CA GLU A 283 -8.56 -6.26 7.89
C GLU A 283 -7.36 -6.64 8.75
N GLU A 284 -6.15 -6.69 8.19
CA GLU A 284 -4.99 -7.25 8.91
C GLU A 284 -3.69 -6.46 8.74
N VAL A 285 -2.77 -6.66 9.69
CA VAL A 285 -1.39 -6.18 9.62
C VAL A 285 -0.43 -7.33 9.88
N ASP A 286 0.51 -7.51 8.96
CA ASP A 286 1.50 -8.58 8.96
C ASP A 286 2.91 -8.07 9.23
N ILE A 287 3.73 -8.94 9.84
CA ILE A 287 5.19 -8.82 9.80
C ILE A 287 5.68 -9.76 8.72
N ILE A 288 6.18 -9.21 7.61
CA ILE A 288 6.59 -10.01 6.46
C ILE A 288 7.95 -10.68 6.69
N LEU A 289 7.92 -12.00 6.76
CA LEU A 289 9.04 -12.91 6.87
C LEU A 289 9.35 -13.61 5.53
N SER A 290 10.65 -13.84 5.29
CA SER A 290 11.16 -14.50 4.08
C SER A 290 10.59 -15.92 3.92
N GLY A 291 10.02 -16.19 2.74
CA GLY A 291 9.55 -17.50 2.29
C GLY A 291 8.21 -17.93 2.86
N LYS A 292 7.53 -17.05 3.61
CA LYS A 292 6.24 -17.38 4.24
C LYS A 292 5.05 -17.18 3.29
N ASN A 293 3.99 -17.92 3.62
CA ASN A 293 2.68 -17.87 2.98
C ASN A 293 1.68 -17.27 3.97
N TYR A 294 1.06 -16.14 3.65
CA TYR A 294 0.10 -15.41 4.50
C TYR A 294 -1.34 -15.90 4.30
N GLY A 295 -1.52 -16.90 3.44
CA GLY A 295 -2.69 -17.75 3.40
C GLY A 295 -3.84 -17.26 2.56
N TRP A 296 -3.86 -16.02 2.06
CA TRP A 296 -4.87 -15.61 1.08
C TRP A 296 -4.80 -16.46 -0.19
N ASN A 297 -5.88 -17.05 -0.71
CA ASN A 297 -7.29 -16.87 -0.35
C ASN A 297 -7.90 -17.96 0.55
N GLN A 298 -7.11 -18.72 1.30
CA GLN A 298 -7.58 -19.75 2.23
C GLN A 298 -7.91 -19.17 3.62
N THR A 299 -7.19 -18.11 4.03
CA THR A 299 -7.43 -17.37 5.27
C THR A 299 -7.75 -15.91 5.00
N GLU A 300 -8.40 -15.28 5.98
CA GLU A 300 -8.61 -13.84 6.08
C GLU A 300 -8.46 -13.47 7.56
N GLY A 301 -7.41 -12.74 7.94
CA GLY A 301 -7.08 -12.58 9.35
C GLY A 301 -6.61 -13.88 9.99
N PHE A 302 -6.98 -14.07 11.26
CA PHE A 302 -6.75 -15.32 11.99
C PHE A 302 -7.77 -16.42 11.64
N HIS A 303 -8.57 -16.25 10.60
CA HIS A 303 -9.76 -17.04 10.32
C HIS A 303 -9.71 -17.75 8.96
N CYS A 304 -10.42 -18.87 8.85
CA CYS A 304 -10.65 -19.52 7.57
C CYS A 304 -11.56 -18.65 6.70
N PHE A 305 -11.13 -18.41 5.45
CA PHE A 305 -11.99 -17.82 4.41
C PHE A 305 -12.70 -18.91 3.61
N THR A 306 -12.00 -20.00 3.29
CA THR A 306 -12.56 -21.17 2.59
C THR A 306 -12.95 -22.29 3.56
N ASP A 307 -14.00 -23.02 3.19
CA ASP A 307 -14.41 -24.23 3.93
C ASP A 307 -13.28 -25.28 3.91
N GLY A 308 -12.96 -25.82 5.09
CA GLY A 308 -11.92 -26.84 5.24
C GLY A 308 -10.49 -26.30 5.29
N CYS A 309 -10.30 -24.97 5.34
CA CYS A 309 -8.98 -24.37 5.55
C CYS A 309 -8.33 -24.83 6.88
N ASN A 310 -7.01 -25.00 6.85
CA ASN A 310 -6.16 -25.26 8.02
C ASN A 310 -5.24 -24.05 8.25
N THR A 311 -5.63 -23.16 9.16
CA THR A 311 -4.89 -21.93 9.48
C THR A 311 -3.44 -22.18 9.92
N ALA A 312 -3.14 -23.36 10.47
CA ALA A 312 -1.79 -23.72 10.92
C ALA A 312 -0.76 -23.87 9.78
N LEU A 313 -1.19 -23.85 8.52
CA LEU A 313 -0.31 -23.89 7.35
C LEU A 313 0.23 -22.51 6.93
N TYR A 314 -0.35 -21.44 7.49
CA TYR A 314 -0.09 -20.07 7.06
C TYR A 314 0.56 -19.27 8.19
N GLU A 315 1.33 -18.25 7.82
CA GLU A 315 1.83 -17.26 8.78
C GLU A 315 0.67 -16.33 9.13
N PRO A 316 0.28 -16.23 10.41
CA PRO A 316 -0.81 -15.35 10.79
C PRO A 316 -0.36 -13.88 10.79
N PRO A 317 -1.30 -12.93 10.65
CA PRO A 317 -1.02 -11.54 10.95
C PRO A 317 -0.68 -11.38 12.43
N PHE A 318 -0.17 -10.22 12.82
CA PHE A 318 -0.01 -9.90 14.24
C PHE A 318 -1.16 -9.05 14.79
N TYR A 319 -1.96 -8.46 13.92
CA TYR A 319 -3.12 -7.65 14.29
C TYR A 319 -4.23 -7.79 13.25
N GLU A 320 -5.49 -7.76 13.70
CA GLU A 320 -6.65 -7.71 12.82
C GLU A 320 -7.77 -6.87 13.47
N TYR A 321 -8.70 -6.38 12.65
CA TYR A 321 -9.99 -5.87 13.13
C TYR A 321 -11.14 -6.25 12.18
N GLY A 322 -12.35 -6.33 12.74
CA GLY A 322 -13.55 -6.71 12.00
C GLY A 322 -14.31 -5.55 11.36
N ARG A 323 -15.31 -5.89 10.53
CA ARG A 323 -16.16 -4.92 9.82
C ARG A 323 -17.01 -3.99 10.72
N ASP A 324 -17.18 -4.36 11.99
CA ASP A 324 -17.83 -3.53 13.01
C ASP A 324 -16.93 -2.36 13.47
N GLU A 325 -15.62 -2.47 13.27
CA GLU A 325 -14.65 -1.44 13.62
C GLU A 325 -14.25 -0.54 12.46
N GLY A 326 -14.00 -1.13 11.29
CA GLY A 326 -13.51 -0.50 10.07
C GLY A 326 -13.93 -1.25 8.80
N GLN A 327 -13.49 -0.80 7.63
CA GLN A 327 -13.93 -1.34 6.34
C GLN A 327 -12.81 -1.47 5.30
N SER A 328 -11.66 -0.83 5.47
CA SER A 328 -10.54 -0.94 4.53
C SER A 328 -9.31 -0.34 5.20
N ILE A 329 -8.37 -1.19 5.61
CA ILE A 329 -7.15 -0.74 6.25
C ILE A 329 -6.26 -0.01 5.26
N THR A 330 -5.73 1.12 5.69
CA THR A 330 -4.75 1.88 4.91
C THR A 330 -3.34 1.46 5.26
N GLY A 331 -3.07 1.09 6.52
CA GLY A 331 -1.70 0.95 7.04
C GLY A 331 -1.05 2.29 7.36
N GLY A 332 0.25 2.28 7.62
CA GLY A 332 1.02 3.47 7.97
C GLY A 332 2.45 3.18 8.41
N TYR A 333 2.89 3.79 9.51
CA TYR A 333 4.29 3.79 9.93
C TYR A 333 4.45 3.59 11.43
N VAL A 334 5.58 2.98 11.82
CA VAL A 334 6.05 3.09 13.20
C VAL A 334 6.46 4.54 13.47
N TYR A 335 5.83 5.16 14.46
CA TYR A 335 6.09 6.54 14.86
C TYR A 335 7.44 6.64 15.57
N THR A 336 8.36 7.41 14.99
CA THR A 336 9.70 7.67 15.54
C THR A 336 9.91 9.12 15.93
N GLY A 337 8.89 9.97 15.71
CA GLY A 337 8.87 11.38 16.04
C GLY A 337 8.95 11.67 17.54
N SER A 338 9.02 12.96 17.83
CA SER A 338 9.15 13.47 19.20
C SER A 338 8.01 14.41 19.59
N ALA A 339 7.22 14.90 18.64
CA ALA A 339 6.11 15.81 18.91
C ALA A 339 4.96 15.14 19.70
N ILE A 340 4.79 13.82 19.56
CA ILE A 340 3.76 13.02 20.23
C ILE A 340 4.43 11.82 20.95
N PRO A 341 5.10 12.05 22.09
CA PRO A 341 5.88 11.03 22.79
C PRO A 341 5.10 9.75 23.13
N GLU A 342 3.79 9.87 23.35
CA GLU A 342 2.86 8.78 23.66
C GLU A 342 2.78 7.73 22.55
N LEU A 343 3.16 8.06 21.31
CA LEU A 343 3.12 7.16 20.15
C LEU A 343 4.48 6.53 19.81
N LYS A 344 5.55 6.89 20.53
CA LYS A 344 6.90 6.44 20.18
C LYS A 344 7.01 4.91 20.16
N GLY A 345 7.38 4.37 19.00
CA GLY A 345 7.52 2.92 18.77
C GLY A 345 6.20 2.21 18.44
N MET A 346 5.08 2.91 18.40
CA MET A 346 3.79 2.36 18.00
C MET A 346 3.63 2.41 16.48
N TYR A 347 3.01 1.39 15.90
CA TYR A 347 2.57 1.41 14.50
C TYR A 347 1.26 2.19 14.39
N VAL A 348 1.31 3.35 13.73
CA VAL A 348 0.16 4.22 13.47
C VAL A 348 -0.39 3.90 12.09
N PHE A 349 -1.70 3.70 12.01
CA PHE A 349 -2.42 3.35 10.79
C PHE A 349 -3.85 3.89 10.84
N GLY A 350 -4.58 3.76 9.73
CA GLY A 350 -5.98 4.17 9.68
C GLY A 350 -6.84 3.30 8.80
N ASP A 351 -8.13 3.64 8.77
CA ASP A 351 -9.14 3.03 7.92
C ASP A 351 -9.63 4.03 6.87
N PHE A 352 -9.59 3.63 5.60
CA PHE A 352 -9.93 4.47 4.46
C PHE A 352 -11.38 4.97 4.51
N ILE A 353 -12.34 4.12 4.87
CA ILE A 353 -13.77 4.48 4.80
C ILE A 353 -14.24 5.14 6.10
N GLN A 354 -13.77 4.65 7.25
CA GLN A 354 -14.23 5.16 8.54
C GLN A 354 -13.50 6.43 8.97
N GLY A 355 -12.37 6.78 8.36
CA GLY A 355 -11.59 7.97 8.76
C GLY A 355 -11.05 7.88 10.18
N LYS A 356 -10.88 6.65 10.69
CA LYS A 356 -10.34 6.36 12.02
C LYS A 356 -8.82 6.19 11.93
N ILE A 357 -8.13 6.67 12.95
CA ILE A 357 -6.68 6.51 13.11
C ILE A 357 -6.41 5.85 14.45
N TRP A 358 -5.57 4.82 14.44
CA TRP A 358 -5.20 4.04 15.61
C TRP A 358 -3.68 3.88 15.70
N ALA A 359 -3.24 3.38 16.85
CA ALA A 359 -1.87 2.93 17.07
C ALA A 359 -1.85 1.61 17.84
N ILE A 360 -0.99 0.68 17.42
CA ILE A 360 -0.78 -0.62 18.04
C ILE A 360 0.70 -0.84 18.37
N PRO A 361 1.05 -1.61 19.42
CA PRO A 361 2.43 -1.99 19.64
C PRO A 361 2.91 -2.93 18.54
N VAL A 362 4.17 -2.78 18.13
CA VAL A 362 4.82 -3.77 17.24
C VAL A 362 5.39 -4.88 18.12
N PRO A 363 5.02 -6.16 17.91
CA PRO A 363 5.59 -7.29 18.64
C PRO A 363 7.12 -7.30 18.56
N LYS A 364 7.79 -7.86 19.56
CA LYS A 364 9.25 -8.02 19.51
C LYS A 364 9.65 -9.07 18.46
N PRO A 365 10.88 -9.04 17.93
CA PRO A 365 11.35 -10.12 17.06
C PRO A 365 11.19 -11.50 17.72
N GLY A 366 10.57 -12.43 17.01
CA GLY A 366 10.27 -13.79 17.51
C GLY A 366 9.00 -13.91 18.35
N ASP A 367 8.29 -12.81 18.60
CA ASP A 367 6.99 -12.80 19.25
C ASP A 367 5.88 -12.80 18.18
N ASN A 368 5.15 -13.92 18.11
CA ASN A 368 4.04 -14.13 17.18
C ASN A 368 2.68 -13.98 17.89
N THR A 369 2.64 -13.32 19.05
CA THR A 369 1.37 -13.11 19.76
C THR A 369 0.50 -12.09 19.03
N LYS A 370 -0.80 -12.42 18.95
CA LYS A 370 -1.83 -11.50 18.46
C LYS A 370 -1.88 -10.27 19.38
N VAL A 371 -1.71 -9.09 18.80
CA VAL A 371 -1.89 -7.82 19.48
C VAL A 371 -3.38 -7.56 19.65
N THR A 372 -3.79 -7.31 20.89
CA THR A 372 -5.17 -6.94 21.25
C THR A 372 -5.28 -5.52 21.81
N GLU A 373 -4.15 -4.88 22.13
CA GLU A 373 -4.13 -3.50 22.59
C GLU A 373 -4.16 -2.56 21.39
N THR A 374 -5.22 -1.76 21.31
CA THR A 374 -5.38 -0.70 20.31
C THR A 374 -5.59 0.65 21.01
N ILE A 375 -4.72 1.60 20.71
CA ILE A 375 -4.88 3.00 21.09
C ILE A 375 -5.64 3.71 19.99
N THR A 376 -6.68 4.47 20.32
CA THR A 376 -7.39 5.31 19.36
C THR A 376 -6.83 6.72 19.37
N LEU A 377 -6.58 7.28 18.18
CA LEU A 377 -6.08 8.65 18.00
C LEU A 377 -7.20 9.61 17.61
N GLY A 378 -8.26 9.07 17.00
CA GLY A 378 -9.48 9.79 16.68
C GLY A 378 -10.12 9.30 15.39
N LYS A 379 -11.34 9.79 15.17
CA LYS A 379 -12.08 9.72 13.92
C LYS A 379 -12.25 11.12 13.36
N TRP A 380 -12.03 11.26 12.05
CA TRP A 380 -12.37 12.43 11.26
C TRP A 380 -13.23 12.02 10.08
N ASN A 381 -13.84 13.02 9.44
CA ASN A 381 -14.56 12.82 8.18
C ASN A 381 -13.59 12.87 6.99
N LEU A 382 -12.61 11.96 6.99
CA LEU A 382 -11.60 11.84 5.95
C LEU A 382 -11.70 10.48 5.29
N LEU A 383 -11.41 10.42 4.00
CA LEU A 383 -11.05 9.16 3.35
C LEU A 383 -9.54 9.04 3.40
N ILE A 384 -8.98 8.06 4.09
CA ILE A 384 -7.53 8.03 4.36
C ILE A 384 -6.81 7.09 3.37
N PRO A 385 -6.27 7.55 2.21
CA PRO A 385 -5.69 6.65 1.21
C PRO A 385 -4.22 6.33 1.50
N THR A 386 -3.54 7.17 2.28
CA THR A 386 -2.11 7.06 2.54
C THR A 386 -1.69 7.85 3.77
N PHE A 387 -0.52 7.48 4.28
CA PHE A 387 0.24 8.23 5.27
C PHE A 387 1.62 8.57 4.68
N GLY A 388 2.31 9.52 5.29
CA GLY A 388 3.73 9.78 5.07
C GLY A 388 4.47 9.88 6.39
N ARG A 389 5.79 9.65 6.38
CA ARG A 389 6.66 9.88 7.54
C ARG A 389 7.86 10.70 7.11
N ASP A 390 8.05 11.86 7.73
CA ASP A 390 9.23 12.68 7.46
C ASP A 390 10.48 12.16 8.16
N ASN A 391 11.63 12.78 7.88
CA ASN A 391 12.92 12.32 8.41
C ASN A 391 13.07 12.52 9.93
N ASP A 392 12.23 13.36 10.53
CA ASP A 392 12.14 13.51 12.00
C ASP A 392 11.26 12.43 12.63
N GLY A 393 10.57 11.63 11.81
CA GLY A 393 9.66 10.58 12.26
C GLY A 393 8.23 11.06 12.52
N GLU A 394 7.90 12.28 12.13
CA GLU A 394 6.56 12.83 12.25
C GLU A 394 5.66 12.31 11.13
N ILE A 395 4.40 12.02 11.47
CA ILE A 395 3.46 11.37 10.54
C ILE A 395 2.53 12.40 9.91
N PHE A 396 2.29 12.19 8.62
CA PHE A 396 1.36 12.92 7.79
C PHE A 396 0.27 11.97 7.32
N VAL A 397 -0.93 12.49 7.10
CA VAL A 397 -2.09 11.74 6.62
C VAL A 397 -2.76 12.52 5.50
N ALA A 398 -3.18 11.83 4.45
CA ALA A 398 -3.95 12.43 3.37
C ALA A 398 -5.45 12.21 3.54
N ASP A 399 -6.23 13.11 2.94
CA ASP A 399 -7.63 12.87 2.62
C ASP A 399 -7.79 12.72 1.10
N TYR A 400 -8.33 11.59 0.65
CA TYR A 400 -8.56 11.31 -0.76
C TYR A 400 -9.56 12.29 -1.37
N GLN A 401 -10.63 12.63 -0.64
CA GLN A 401 -11.74 13.42 -1.17
C GLN A 401 -11.38 14.90 -1.32
N SER A 402 -10.94 15.54 -0.23
CA SER A 402 -10.54 16.96 -0.29
C SER A 402 -9.17 17.17 -0.90
N GLY A 403 -8.35 16.11 -0.97
CA GLY A 403 -6.97 16.16 -1.42
C GLY A 403 -6.00 16.80 -0.42
N THR A 404 -6.48 17.10 0.79
CA THR A 404 -5.68 17.78 1.82
C THR A 404 -4.73 16.79 2.47
N ILE A 405 -3.46 17.19 2.59
CA ILE A 405 -2.45 16.50 3.40
C ILE A 405 -2.32 17.24 4.72
N TYR A 406 -2.39 16.49 5.81
CA TYR A 406 -2.29 16.98 7.18
C TYR A 406 -1.03 16.45 7.85
N LYS A 407 -0.42 17.25 8.73
CA LYS A 407 0.54 16.79 9.73
C LYS A 407 -0.21 16.41 11.00
N MET A 408 0.09 15.25 11.57
CA MET A 408 -0.37 14.89 12.92
C MET A 408 0.43 15.68 13.95
N VAL A 409 -0.27 16.37 14.85
CA VAL A 409 0.34 17.17 15.92
C VAL A 409 -0.35 16.92 17.26
N LYS A 410 0.30 17.32 18.35
CA LYS A 410 -0.35 17.34 19.66
C LYS A 410 -1.51 18.38 19.65
N PRO A 411 -2.63 18.13 20.36
CA PRO A 411 -3.84 18.96 20.29
C PRO A 411 -3.67 20.45 20.55
#